data_AF-A0A7C1B5Z8-F1
#
_entry.id   AF-A0A7C1B5Z8-F1
#
_cell.length_a   1.000
_cell.length_b   1.000
_cell.length_c   1.000
_cell.angle_alpha   90.00
_cell.angle_beta   90.00
_cell.angle_gamma   90.00
#
_symmetry.space_group_name_H-M   'P 1'
#
loop_
_entity.id
_entity.type
_entity.pdbx_description
1 polymer ?
#
loop_
_entity_poly.entity_id
_entity_poly.type
_entity_poly.pdbx_seq_one_letter_code
_entity_poly.pdbx_strand_id
1 'polypeptide(L)'
;SHCACGGRTSPRYVCQACGRIGEEDGRCKRCGGWVKPSRIWSVDIRKLYTEALKRLNERELKLLKGVKALMSRDKIPEPIEKGILRAKHDLSLFKDGTTRYDLTDMPLTHFKPSEVNVDVSRLRDLGYDVSDPEEIVELAVQDIILSKDAGEYLLRVSQFIDDLLVKFYDLPPYYRAKSLDDLIGVLVIGLAPHTSAGVLGRIIGFTSTSVCYAHPFFHAAKRRNCDGDEDCVMLLMDGLINFSRSYLPDRRGGRMDAPLVLTTQINPREIDSEAHNIDICDRYPLEFYEATLSYTNPKDVKPLIETVESRLGGDMECSGFRFTHDVSDISLGPRVSSYKTLETMIEKMKAQLELAKKIRAVDARDVAERIINTHFIRDLRGNLRAFGTQTVRCSKCNSKYRRVPLTGSCTRCGNRLVLTVHEGSVRKYLETSLKIASEFDLASYTRRRLEIIEEEVASIFDGGDKRQMELVDFM
;
A
#
# COMPACT_ATOMS: atom_id res chain seq x y z
N SER A 1 -26.56 11.60 -10.56
CA SER A 1 -26.70 12.94 -11.18
C SER A 1 -28.10 13.48 -10.94
N HIS A 2 -28.22 14.77 -10.69
CA HIS A 2 -29.50 15.47 -10.61
C HIS A 2 -29.70 16.28 -11.88
N CYS A 3 -30.94 16.33 -12.37
CA CYS A 3 -31.34 17.18 -13.49
C CYS A 3 -31.35 18.65 -13.04
N ALA A 4 -31.41 19.59 -13.99
CA ALA A 4 -31.60 21.01 -13.69
C ALA A 4 -32.89 21.30 -12.87
N CYS A 5 -33.87 20.39 -12.92
CA CYS A 5 -35.07 20.45 -12.09
C CYS A 5 -34.93 19.79 -10.70
N GLY A 6 -33.73 19.33 -10.32
CA GLY A 6 -33.49 18.62 -9.05
C GLY A 6 -33.86 17.12 -9.07
N GLY A 7 -34.57 16.64 -10.09
CA GLY A 7 -34.95 15.23 -10.21
C GLY A 7 -33.77 14.27 -10.45
N ARG A 8 -33.90 13.01 -10.00
CA ARG A 8 -32.91 11.95 -10.28
C ARG A 8 -32.93 11.56 -11.76
N THR A 9 -31.76 11.47 -12.36
CA THR A 9 -31.61 10.99 -13.75
C THR A 9 -31.54 9.46 -13.80
N SER A 10 -32.17 8.84 -14.80
CA SER A 10 -32.04 7.40 -15.08
C SER A 10 -30.90 7.11 -16.07
N PRO A 11 -30.23 5.95 -15.95
CA PRO A 11 -29.22 5.53 -16.91
C PRO A 11 -29.87 5.29 -18.30
N ARG A 12 -29.12 5.59 -19.36
CA ARG A 12 -29.53 5.35 -20.75
C ARG A 12 -28.61 4.32 -21.37
N TYR A 13 -29.18 3.31 -21.99
CA TYR A 13 -28.44 2.20 -22.59
C TYR A 13 -28.32 2.39 -24.10
N VAL A 14 -27.11 2.22 -24.64
CA VAL A 14 -26.80 2.44 -26.06
C VAL A 14 -26.42 1.12 -26.70
N CYS A 15 -27.15 0.73 -27.75
CA CYS A 15 -26.81 -0.43 -28.57
C CYS A 15 -25.51 -0.20 -29.32
N GLN A 16 -24.54 -1.12 -29.18
CA GLN A 16 -23.24 -1.00 -29.83
C GLN A 16 -23.28 -1.28 -31.35
N ALA A 17 -24.33 -1.94 -31.83
CA ALA A 17 -24.48 -2.29 -33.25
C ALA A 17 -25.25 -1.23 -34.07
N CYS A 18 -26.33 -0.67 -33.51
CA CYS A 18 -27.19 0.29 -34.23
C CYS A 18 -27.25 1.69 -33.60
N GLY A 19 -26.57 1.93 -32.48
CA GLY A 19 -26.53 3.23 -31.81
C GLY A 19 -27.84 3.66 -31.12
N ARG A 20 -28.90 2.85 -31.16
CA ARG A 20 -30.20 3.17 -30.55
C ARG A 20 -30.07 3.27 -29.04
N ILE A 21 -30.70 4.30 -28.48
CA ILE A 21 -30.78 4.52 -27.03
C ILE A 21 -32.07 3.88 -26.51
N GLY A 22 -31.96 3.11 -25.44
CA GLY A 22 -33.05 2.47 -24.72
C GLY A 22 -32.96 2.72 -23.21
N GLU A 23 -33.96 2.21 -22.49
CA GLU A 23 -34.11 2.38 -21.04
C GLU A 23 -33.76 1.11 -20.25
N GLU A 24 -33.65 -0.04 -20.91
CA GLU A 24 -33.44 -1.35 -20.29
C GLU A 24 -32.07 -1.93 -20.66
N ASP A 25 -31.47 -2.65 -19.71
CA ASP A 25 -30.30 -3.51 -19.96
C ASP A 25 -30.70 -4.77 -20.74
N GLY A 26 -29.75 -5.38 -21.45
CA GLY A 26 -29.95 -6.63 -22.17
C GLY A 26 -29.70 -6.55 -23.68
N ARG A 27 -30.68 -6.95 -24.49
CA ARG A 27 -30.56 -7.00 -25.96
C ARG A 27 -31.41 -5.93 -26.62
N CYS A 28 -30.86 -5.34 -27.68
CA CYS A 28 -31.57 -4.36 -28.48
C CYS A 28 -32.79 -5.01 -29.16
N LYS A 29 -34.00 -4.49 -28.90
CA LYS A 29 -35.26 -4.96 -29.49
C LYS A 29 -35.29 -4.90 -31.03
N ARG A 30 -34.39 -4.14 -31.67
CA ARG A 30 -34.30 -4.01 -33.14
C ARG A 30 -33.31 -4.96 -33.80
N CYS A 31 -32.08 -5.04 -33.28
CA CYS A 31 -30.99 -5.77 -33.95
C CYS A 31 -30.43 -6.94 -33.13
N GLY A 32 -30.97 -7.22 -31.95
CA GLY A 32 -30.51 -8.29 -31.05
C GLY A 32 -29.14 -8.05 -30.41
N GLY A 33 -28.41 -6.99 -30.79
CA GLY A 33 -27.09 -6.66 -30.27
C GLY A 33 -27.11 -6.20 -28.80
N TRP A 34 -25.99 -6.41 -28.11
CA TRP A 34 -25.82 -6.00 -26.71
C TRP A 34 -25.87 -4.47 -26.55
N VAL A 35 -26.59 -4.01 -25.52
CA VAL A 35 -26.59 -2.60 -25.10
C VAL A 35 -25.56 -2.39 -23.98
N LYS A 36 -25.02 -1.18 -23.90
CA LYS A 36 -24.14 -0.77 -22.80
C LYS A 36 -24.60 0.57 -22.23
N PRO A 37 -24.49 0.81 -20.92
CA PRO A 37 -24.84 2.09 -20.30
C PRO A 37 -23.82 3.20 -20.59
N SER A 38 -22.85 2.98 -21.48
CA SER A 38 -21.79 3.94 -21.80
C SER A 38 -21.49 3.98 -23.30
N ARG A 39 -21.07 5.17 -23.77
CA ARG A 39 -20.58 5.43 -25.13
C ARG A 39 -19.42 6.41 -25.08
N ILE A 40 -18.60 6.43 -26.13
CA ILE A 40 -17.60 7.49 -26.33
C ILE A 40 -18.34 8.75 -26.80
N TRP A 41 -18.09 9.86 -26.12
CA TRP A 41 -18.70 11.15 -26.42
C TRP A 41 -17.80 12.28 -25.93
N SER A 42 -17.94 13.47 -26.54
CA SER A 42 -17.20 14.65 -26.13
C SER A 42 -17.86 15.27 -24.90
N VAL A 43 -17.05 15.61 -23.90
CA VAL A 43 -17.50 16.23 -22.64
C VAL A 43 -16.67 17.49 -22.42
N ASP A 44 -17.34 18.62 -22.18
CA ASP A 44 -16.69 19.86 -21.79
C ASP A 44 -16.39 19.85 -20.29
N ILE A 45 -15.18 19.36 -19.95
CA ILE A 45 -14.71 19.26 -18.57
C ILE A 45 -14.56 20.65 -17.94
N ARG A 46 -14.14 21.66 -18.72
CA ARG A 46 -13.93 23.01 -18.19
C ARG A 46 -15.25 23.60 -17.70
N LYS A 47 -16.32 23.48 -18.49
CA LYS A 47 -17.65 23.94 -18.10
C LYS A 47 -18.13 23.24 -16.82
N LEU A 48 -18.03 21.91 -16.78
CA LEU A 48 -18.45 21.13 -15.59
C LEU A 48 -17.66 21.51 -14.34
N TYR A 49 -16.36 21.75 -14.49
CA TYR A 49 -15.49 22.18 -13.39
C TYR A 49 -15.86 23.58 -12.87
N THR A 50 -16.08 24.56 -13.76
CA THR A 50 -16.50 25.91 -13.36
C THR A 50 -17.88 25.91 -12.69
N GLU A 51 -18.82 25.08 -13.16
CA GLU A 51 -20.13 24.91 -12.52
C GLU A 51 -20.01 24.27 -11.13
N ALA A 52 -19.16 23.24 -10.98
CA ALA A 52 -18.93 22.58 -9.70
C ALA A 52 -18.27 23.53 -8.67
N LEU A 53 -17.30 24.34 -9.08
CA LEU A 53 -16.70 25.37 -8.21
C LEU A 53 -17.73 26.39 -7.72
N LYS A 54 -18.62 26.85 -8.61
CA LYS A 54 -19.69 27.78 -8.25
C LYS A 54 -20.67 27.18 -7.25
N ARG A 55 -21.05 25.91 -7.43
CA ARG A 55 -21.95 25.20 -6.49
C ARG A 55 -21.33 25.06 -5.10
N LEU A 56 -20.05 24.70 -5.03
CA LEU A 56 -19.35 24.53 -3.77
C LEU A 56 -18.90 25.85 -3.12
N ASN A 57 -19.03 26.97 -3.85
CA ASN A 57 -18.46 28.27 -3.48
C ASN A 57 -16.94 28.17 -3.16
N GLU A 58 -16.21 27.42 -3.99
CA GLU A 58 -14.77 27.17 -3.84
C GLU A 58 -13.95 27.90 -4.91
N ARG A 59 -12.68 28.16 -4.60
CA ARG A 59 -11.74 28.83 -5.52
C ARG A 59 -11.10 27.84 -6.49
N GLU A 60 -10.56 28.36 -7.59
CA GLU A 60 -9.83 27.57 -8.57
C GLU A 60 -8.60 26.91 -7.92
N LEU A 61 -8.42 25.61 -8.21
CA LEU A 61 -7.35 24.79 -7.67
C LEU A 61 -6.18 24.74 -8.66
N LYS A 62 -4.95 24.59 -8.13
CA LYS A 62 -3.74 24.45 -8.96
C LYS A 62 -3.76 23.19 -9.82
N LEU A 63 -4.28 22.10 -9.28
CA LEU A 63 -4.28 20.80 -9.94
C LEU A 63 -5.46 19.95 -9.46
N LEU A 64 -6.22 19.41 -10.40
CA LEU A 64 -7.21 18.36 -10.15
C LEU A 64 -6.81 17.13 -10.96
N LYS A 65 -6.34 16.08 -10.27
CA LYS A 65 -5.99 14.81 -10.91
C LYS A 65 -7.27 14.01 -11.15
N GLY A 66 -7.42 13.50 -12.38
CA GLY A 66 -8.52 12.62 -12.76
C GLY A 66 -8.00 11.29 -13.30
N VAL A 67 -8.91 10.34 -13.54
CA VAL A 67 -8.58 9.07 -14.18
C VAL A 67 -8.58 9.18 -15.70
N LYS A 68 -7.65 8.51 -16.37
CA LYS A 68 -7.58 8.50 -17.84
C LYS A 68 -8.79 7.83 -18.48
N ALA A 69 -9.37 6.83 -17.82
CA ALA A 69 -10.56 6.12 -18.28
C ALA A 69 -11.29 5.48 -17.09
N LEU A 70 -12.62 5.43 -17.17
CA LEU A 70 -13.45 4.70 -16.21
C LEU A 70 -13.38 3.19 -16.50
N MET A 71 -13.02 2.42 -15.48
CA MET A 71 -12.80 0.97 -15.57
C MET A 71 -13.99 0.14 -15.05
N SER A 72 -14.99 0.78 -14.45
CA SER A 72 -16.19 0.11 -13.97
C SER A 72 -17.11 -0.31 -15.11
N ARG A 73 -18.01 -1.28 -14.83
CA ARG A 73 -18.96 -1.82 -15.80
C ARG A 73 -19.81 -0.72 -16.45
N ASP A 74 -20.37 0.13 -15.59
CA ASP A 74 -21.33 1.15 -16.03
C ASP A 74 -20.65 2.45 -16.46
N LYS A 75 -19.35 2.63 -16.12
CA LYS A 75 -18.57 3.84 -16.39
C LYS A 75 -19.29 5.11 -15.89
N ILE A 76 -19.90 5.02 -14.72
CA ILE A 76 -20.50 6.16 -14.04
C ILE A 76 -19.39 6.95 -13.36
N PRO A 77 -19.16 8.23 -13.73
CA PRO A 77 -18.17 9.06 -13.06
C PRO A 77 -18.66 9.46 -11.66
N GLU A 78 -17.70 9.64 -10.75
CA GLU A 78 -17.96 10.32 -9.48
C GLU A 78 -18.27 11.82 -9.74
N PRO A 79 -19.16 12.47 -8.95
CA PRO A 79 -19.35 13.91 -9.02
C PRO A 79 -18.03 14.68 -8.88
N ILE A 80 -17.80 15.65 -9.76
CA ILE A 80 -16.55 16.44 -9.79
C ILE A 80 -16.39 17.26 -8.51
N GLU A 81 -17.50 17.66 -7.90
CA GLU A 81 -17.56 18.34 -6.61
C GLU A 81 -16.75 17.59 -5.53
N LYS A 82 -16.89 16.26 -5.45
CA LYS A 82 -16.11 15.44 -4.50
C LYS A 82 -14.62 15.49 -4.80
N GLY A 83 -14.24 15.45 -6.09
CA GLY A 83 -12.85 15.57 -6.53
C GLY A 83 -12.21 16.92 -6.18
N ILE A 84 -12.97 18.01 -6.29
CA ILE A 84 -12.52 19.36 -5.90
C ILE A 84 -12.23 19.41 -4.41
N LEU A 85 -13.16 18.91 -3.58
CA LEU A 85 -12.99 18.89 -2.13
C LEU A 85 -11.84 17.98 -1.70
N ARG A 86 -11.63 16.82 -2.34
CA ARG A 86 -10.44 15.98 -2.07
C ARG A 86 -9.14 16.70 -2.42
N ALA A 87 -9.08 17.37 -3.58
CA ALA A 87 -7.89 18.10 -4.00
C ALA A 87 -7.59 19.31 -3.10
N LYS A 88 -8.61 19.96 -2.54
CA LYS A 88 -8.46 21.02 -1.53
C LYS A 88 -7.75 20.51 -0.26
N HIS A 89 -8.06 19.29 0.16
CA HIS A 89 -7.49 18.65 1.36
C HIS A 89 -6.27 17.77 1.07
N ASP A 90 -5.71 17.84 -0.15
CA ASP A 90 -4.58 17.02 -0.62
C ASP A 90 -4.78 15.50 -0.39
N LEU A 91 -5.98 15.02 -0.70
CA LEU A 91 -6.36 13.63 -0.53
C LEU A 91 -6.30 12.86 -1.85
N SER A 92 -5.83 11.61 -1.77
CA SER A 92 -5.85 10.66 -2.87
C SER A 92 -7.06 9.73 -2.75
N LEU A 93 -7.63 9.35 -3.90
CA LEU A 93 -8.77 8.44 -3.98
C LEU A 93 -8.33 7.04 -4.40
N PHE A 94 -8.97 6.03 -3.85
CA PHE A 94 -8.83 4.65 -4.28
C PHE A 94 -9.91 4.27 -5.30
N LYS A 95 -9.74 3.11 -5.96
CA LYS A 95 -10.59 2.64 -7.07
C LYS A 95 -12.09 2.51 -6.74
N ASP A 96 -12.44 2.44 -5.46
CA ASP A 96 -13.81 2.27 -4.96
C ASP A 96 -14.45 3.57 -4.44
N GLY A 97 -13.74 4.70 -4.52
CA GLY A 97 -14.17 6.02 -4.05
C GLY A 97 -13.73 6.37 -2.62
N THR A 98 -13.19 5.41 -1.87
CA THR A 98 -12.69 5.63 -0.50
C THR A 98 -11.30 6.25 -0.48
N THR A 99 -10.94 6.84 0.65
CA THR A 99 -9.61 7.35 0.95
C THR A 99 -8.97 6.45 1.99
N ARG A 100 -7.77 5.93 1.66
CA ARG A 100 -7.08 4.91 2.43
C ARG A 100 -5.71 5.41 2.86
N TYR A 101 -5.28 4.92 4.01
CA TYR A 101 -3.91 5.04 4.48
C TYR A 101 -3.36 3.63 4.69
N ASP A 102 -2.28 3.30 3.98
CA ASP A 102 -1.62 2.00 4.05
C ASP A 102 -0.50 2.05 5.10
N LEU A 103 -0.43 1.03 5.95
CA LEU A 103 0.56 0.92 7.02
C LEU A 103 0.81 -0.54 7.40
N THR A 104 2.01 -0.83 7.90
CA THR A 104 2.39 -2.17 8.37
C THR A 104 1.65 -2.50 9.66
N ASP A 105 1.14 -3.71 9.78
CA ASP A 105 0.47 -4.18 10.98
C ASP A 105 1.49 -4.62 12.06
N MET A 106 1.16 -4.36 13.32
CA MET A 106 1.95 -4.79 14.46
C MET A 106 1.02 -5.23 15.59
N PRO A 107 1.17 -6.45 16.14
CA PRO A 107 0.34 -6.91 17.24
C PRO A 107 0.74 -6.23 18.54
N LEU A 108 -0.25 -5.82 19.33
CA LEU A 108 -0.08 -5.28 20.68
C LEU A 108 -1.26 -5.72 21.55
N THR A 109 -0.99 -6.18 22.77
CA THR A 109 -2.04 -6.56 23.72
C THR A 109 -2.13 -5.60 24.90
N HIS A 110 -1.07 -4.87 25.22
CA HIS A 110 -1.00 -3.95 26.34
C HIS A 110 -0.26 -2.68 25.93
N PHE A 111 -0.59 -1.55 26.55
CA PHE A 111 0.05 -0.26 26.29
C PHE A 111 0.04 0.60 27.56
N LYS A 112 0.92 1.61 27.59
CA LYS A 112 0.86 2.70 28.58
C LYS A 112 0.22 3.92 27.94
N PRO A 113 -0.65 4.67 28.64
CA PRO A 113 -1.20 5.93 28.12
C PRO A 113 -0.15 6.92 27.61
N SER A 114 1.02 6.99 28.27
CA SER A 114 2.12 7.87 27.87
C SER A 114 2.72 7.53 26.50
N GLU A 115 2.76 6.24 26.14
CA GLU A 115 3.28 5.76 24.85
C GLU A 115 2.39 6.18 23.67
N VAL A 116 1.08 6.28 23.90
CA VAL A 116 0.08 6.58 22.87
C VAL A 116 -0.30 8.06 22.80
N ASN A 117 0.35 8.90 23.61
CA ASN A 117 0.14 10.35 23.69
C ASN A 117 -1.33 10.75 23.95
N VAL A 118 -2.01 10.06 24.87
CA VAL A 118 -3.42 10.37 25.22
C VAL A 118 -3.57 10.57 26.71
N ASP A 119 -4.34 11.58 27.10
CA ASP A 119 -4.67 11.86 28.49
C ASP A 119 -5.44 10.72 29.14
N VAL A 120 -5.07 10.38 30.38
CA VAL A 120 -5.71 9.32 31.18
C VAL A 120 -7.22 9.54 31.34
N SER A 121 -7.68 10.80 31.44
CA SER A 121 -9.11 11.11 31.50
C SER A 121 -9.85 10.70 30.23
N ARG A 122 -9.19 10.84 29.07
CA ARG A 122 -9.79 10.48 27.78
C ARG A 122 -9.89 8.97 27.60
N LEU A 123 -8.90 8.21 28.09
CA LEU A 123 -8.97 6.75 28.11
C LEU A 123 -10.08 6.25 29.06
N ARG A 124 -10.27 6.92 30.20
CA ARG A 124 -11.41 6.65 31.10
C ARG A 124 -12.76 6.87 30.40
N ASP A 125 -12.91 7.94 29.62
CA ASP A 125 -14.13 8.18 28.82
C ASP A 125 -14.40 7.06 27.81
N LEU A 126 -13.34 6.40 27.31
CA LEU A 126 -13.43 5.28 26.36
C LEU A 126 -13.74 3.93 27.02
N GLY A 127 -13.71 3.86 28.35
CA GLY A 127 -14.01 2.67 29.15
C GLY A 127 -12.81 1.97 29.77
N TYR A 128 -11.61 2.57 29.71
CA TYR A 128 -10.42 2.00 30.36
C TYR A 128 -10.34 2.38 31.84
N ASP A 129 -10.06 1.40 32.70
CA ASP A 129 -9.79 1.63 34.12
C ASP A 129 -8.30 1.95 34.31
N VAL A 130 -7.96 3.23 34.27
CA VAL A 130 -6.56 3.70 34.35
C VAL A 130 -6.46 4.98 35.17
N SER A 131 -5.44 5.02 36.02
CA SER A 131 -5.22 6.12 36.96
C SER A 131 -3.93 6.90 36.69
N ASP A 132 -2.89 6.21 36.21
CA ASP A 132 -1.56 6.77 35.97
C ASP A 132 -1.14 6.64 34.50
N PRO A 133 -0.45 7.63 33.90
CA PRO A 133 0.04 7.54 32.53
C PRO A 133 1.04 6.41 32.24
N GLU A 134 1.74 5.90 33.27
CA GLU A 134 2.73 4.83 33.16
C GLU A 134 2.16 3.45 33.50
N GLU A 135 0.88 3.39 33.88
CA GLU A 135 0.18 2.13 34.14
C GLU A 135 -0.01 1.34 32.84
N ILE A 136 0.31 0.05 32.89
CA ILE A 136 0.13 -0.85 31.75
C ILE A 136 -1.32 -1.34 31.73
N VAL A 137 -2.02 -1.06 30.64
CA VAL A 137 -3.42 -1.38 30.46
C VAL A 137 -3.59 -2.37 29.31
N GLU A 138 -4.51 -3.33 29.47
CA GLU A 138 -4.86 -4.29 28.43
C GLU A 138 -5.66 -3.59 27.31
N LEU A 139 -5.22 -3.74 26.06
CA LEU A 139 -5.82 -3.16 24.86
C LEU A 139 -7.11 -3.90 24.50
N ALA A 140 -8.21 -3.17 24.35
CA ALA A 140 -9.46 -3.77 23.90
C ALA A 140 -9.35 -4.29 22.46
N VAL A 141 -10.04 -5.40 22.16
CA VAL A 141 -9.89 -6.18 20.91
C VAL A 141 -10.03 -5.37 19.61
N GLN A 142 -10.90 -4.35 19.56
CA GLN A 142 -11.12 -3.53 18.36
C GLN A 142 -10.57 -2.11 18.49
N ASP A 143 -9.81 -1.84 19.54
CA ASP A 143 -9.11 -0.57 19.71
C ASP A 143 -7.75 -0.64 19.00
N ILE A 144 -7.40 0.47 18.33
CA ILE A 144 -6.18 0.58 17.54
C ILE A 144 -5.43 1.86 17.87
N ILE A 145 -4.11 1.77 17.75
CA ILE A 145 -3.18 2.86 17.94
C ILE A 145 -2.45 3.07 16.61
N LEU A 146 -2.59 4.27 16.05
CA LEU A 146 -2.10 4.58 14.71
C LEU A 146 -0.77 5.35 14.75
N SER A 147 -0.07 5.44 13.63
CA SER A 147 1.03 6.38 13.47
C SER A 147 0.53 7.83 13.46
N LYS A 148 1.37 8.78 13.91
CA LYS A 148 1.08 10.22 13.77
C LYS A 148 0.81 10.61 12.32
N ASP A 149 1.57 10.05 11.38
CA ASP A 149 1.39 10.29 9.93
C ASP A 149 0.00 9.83 9.45
N ALA A 150 -0.48 8.67 9.92
CA ALA A 150 -1.83 8.18 9.64
C ALA A 150 -2.88 9.12 10.25
N GLY A 151 -2.67 9.55 11.50
CA GLY A 151 -3.54 10.51 12.18
C GLY A 151 -3.67 11.83 11.42
N GLU A 152 -2.56 12.42 10.96
CA GLU A 152 -2.57 13.66 10.19
C GLU A 152 -3.29 13.52 8.85
N TYR A 153 -3.13 12.37 8.19
CA TYR A 153 -3.86 12.07 6.98
C TYR A 153 -5.36 11.93 7.25
N LEU A 154 -5.75 11.15 8.26
CA LEU A 154 -7.15 10.96 8.64
C LEU A 154 -7.80 12.25 9.14
N LEU A 155 -7.04 13.16 9.75
CA LEU A 155 -7.52 14.50 10.12
C LEU A 155 -7.94 15.28 8.87
N ARG A 156 -7.13 15.26 7.80
CA ARG A 156 -7.52 15.86 6.51
C ARG A 156 -8.74 15.16 5.89
N VAL A 157 -8.86 13.83 6.03
CA VAL A 157 -10.05 13.09 5.60
C VAL A 157 -11.29 13.54 6.38
N SER A 158 -11.19 13.73 7.70
CA SER A 158 -12.31 14.18 8.53
C SER A 158 -12.81 15.56 8.12
N GLN A 159 -11.90 16.49 7.82
CA GLN A 159 -12.20 17.84 7.34
C GLN A 159 -12.81 17.82 5.93
N PHE A 160 -12.35 16.91 5.07
CA PHE A 160 -12.98 16.65 3.78
C PHE A 160 -14.41 16.14 3.94
N ILE A 161 -14.67 15.20 4.86
CA ILE A 161 -16.02 14.68 5.09
C ILE A 161 -16.94 15.78 5.60
N ASP A 162 -16.48 16.64 6.50
CA ASP A 162 -17.27 17.77 6.99
C ASP A 162 -17.58 18.79 5.88
N ASP A 163 -16.57 19.18 5.08
CA ASP A 163 -16.78 20.05 3.91
C ASP A 163 -17.75 19.40 2.90
N LEU A 164 -17.67 18.08 2.72
CA LEU A 164 -18.55 17.34 1.83
C LEU A 164 -19.99 17.33 2.35
N LEU A 165 -20.19 17.08 3.64
CA LEU A 165 -21.51 17.12 4.27
C LEU A 165 -22.13 18.52 4.14
N VAL A 166 -21.37 19.57 4.45
CA VAL A 166 -21.87 20.94 4.44
C VAL A 166 -22.11 21.46 3.02
N LYS A 167 -21.14 21.32 2.11
CA LYS A 167 -21.17 22.01 0.80
C LYS A 167 -21.84 21.21 -0.31
N PHE A 168 -21.89 19.89 -0.19
CA PHE A 168 -22.45 19.03 -1.23
C PHE A 168 -23.75 18.36 -0.81
N TYR A 169 -23.92 18.04 0.48
CA TYR A 169 -25.11 17.37 0.99
C TYR A 169 -26.05 18.29 1.79
N ASP A 170 -25.67 19.54 2.05
CA ASP A 170 -26.42 20.49 2.88
C ASP A 170 -26.74 19.94 4.29
N LEU A 171 -25.79 19.20 4.88
CA LEU A 171 -25.88 18.57 6.20
C LEU A 171 -24.89 19.21 7.19
N PRO A 172 -25.16 19.14 8.51
CA PRO A 172 -24.21 19.62 9.51
C PRO A 172 -22.90 18.80 9.48
N PRO A 173 -21.76 19.42 9.87
CA PRO A 173 -20.49 18.70 9.96
C PRO A 173 -20.54 17.66 11.08
N TYR A 174 -19.87 16.53 10.85
CA TYR A 174 -19.88 15.36 11.72
C TYR A 174 -18.68 15.34 12.68
N TYR A 175 -17.45 15.44 12.17
CA TYR A 175 -16.24 15.26 12.98
C TYR A 175 -15.85 16.52 13.75
N ARG A 176 -15.86 17.67 13.06
CA ARG A 176 -15.38 18.97 13.56
C ARG A 176 -13.95 18.95 14.11
N ALA A 177 -13.14 18.01 13.63
CA ALA A 177 -11.80 17.77 14.13
C ALA A 177 -10.79 18.82 13.65
N LYS A 178 -10.01 19.34 14.60
CA LYS A 178 -8.94 20.33 14.41
C LYS A 178 -7.58 19.80 14.82
N SER A 179 -7.52 18.89 15.79
CA SER A 179 -6.30 18.21 16.22
C SER A 179 -6.44 16.69 16.12
N LEU A 180 -5.34 15.98 16.38
CA LEU A 180 -5.34 14.51 16.45
C LEU A 180 -6.20 14.01 17.62
N ASP A 181 -6.23 14.74 18.74
CA ASP A 181 -7.00 14.35 19.93
C ASP A 181 -8.51 14.28 19.65
N ASP A 182 -9.00 15.08 18.71
CA ASP A 182 -10.40 15.04 18.27
C ASP A 182 -10.75 13.73 17.53
N LEU A 183 -9.76 12.98 17.05
CA LEU A 183 -9.95 11.67 16.43
C LEU A 183 -9.98 10.52 17.44
N ILE A 184 -9.67 10.78 18.72
CA ILE A 184 -9.73 9.76 19.77
C ILE A 184 -11.19 9.36 20.02
N GLY A 185 -11.47 8.06 19.86
CA GLY A 185 -12.80 7.47 19.90
C GLY A 185 -13.49 7.37 18.54
N VAL A 186 -12.90 7.92 17.48
CA VAL A 186 -13.46 7.83 16.12
C VAL A 186 -13.32 6.41 15.58
N LEU A 187 -14.38 5.97 14.90
CA LEU A 187 -14.44 4.67 14.25
C LEU A 187 -13.78 4.68 12.87
N VAL A 188 -13.03 3.63 12.60
CA VAL A 188 -12.37 3.36 11.32
C VAL A 188 -12.73 1.96 10.81
N ILE A 189 -12.51 1.75 9.52
CA ILE A 189 -12.55 0.44 8.90
C ILE A 189 -11.10 0.04 8.64
N GLY A 190 -10.64 -1.02 9.28
CA GLY A 190 -9.43 -1.73 8.90
C GLY A 190 -9.74 -2.71 7.77
N LEU A 191 -8.95 -2.72 6.71
CA LEU A 191 -9.12 -3.62 5.58
C LEU A 191 -7.78 -4.13 5.08
N ALA A 192 -7.65 -5.45 4.97
CA ALA A 192 -6.46 -6.05 4.40
C ALA A 192 -6.52 -6.07 2.86
N PRO A 193 -5.39 -5.86 2.17
CA PRO A 193 -5.20 -6.28 0.79
C PRO A 193 -5.71 -7.71 0.55
N HIS A 194 -6.23 -7.94 -0.64
CA HIS A 194 -6.80 -9.21 -1.09
C HIS A 194 -7.98 -9.72 -0.26
N THR A 195 -8.63 -8.85 0.52
CA THR A 195 -9.88 -9.15 1.21
C THR A 195 -11.00 -8.20 0.81
N SER A 196 -12.22 -8.50 1.24
CA SER A 196 -13.40 -7.66 0.99
C SER A 196 -14.30 -7.46 2.21
N ALA A 197 -13.88 -7.98 3.37
CA ALA A 197 -14.53 -7.77 4.65
C ALA A 197 -13.66 -6.80 5.45
N GLY A 198 -14.16 -5.59 5.66
CA GLY A 198 -13.54 -4.64 6.58
C GLY A 198 -13.90 -4.99 8.02
N VAL A 199 -13.04 -4.64 8.96
CA VAL A 199 -13.26 -4.82 10.39
C VAL A 199 -13.34 -3.43 11.04
N LEU A 200 -14.40 -3.21 11.82
CA LEU A 200 -14.58 -1.97 12.55
C LEU A 200 -13.52 -1.86 13.65
N GLY A 201 -12.83 -0.73 13.72
CA GLY A 201 -11.90 -0.40 14.79
C GLY A 201 -12.19 0.98 15.36
N ARG A 202 -11.63 1.28 16.54
CA ARG A 202 -11.73 2.58 17.21
C ARG A 202 -10.34 3.10 17.52
N ILE A 203 -10.08 4.35 17.15
CA ILE A 203 -8.78 4.99 17.42
C ILE A 203 -8.71 5.34 18.90
N ILE A 204 -7.65 4.91 19.59
CA ILE A 204 -7.43 5.24 21.00
C ILE A 204 -6.15 6.02 21.28
N GLY A 205 -5.29 6.21 20.27
CA GLY A 205 -4.07 6.99 20.43
C GLY A 205 -3.17 6.98 19.19
N PHE A 206 -2.06 7.70 19.29
CA PHE A 206 -1.10 7.86 18.22
C PHE A 206 0.35 7.67 18.70
N THR A 207 1.15 6.96 17.91
CA THR A 207 2.57 6.72 18.19
C THR A 207 3.47 7.38 17.15
N SER A 208 4.76 7.51 17.50
CA SER A 208 5.76 8.06 16.56
C SER A 208 6.31 7.04 15.57
N THR A 209 5.85 5.80 15.65
CA THR A 209 6.21 4.71 14.74
C THR A 209 5.40 4.80 13.44
N SER A 210 5.77 4.02 12.43
CA SER A 210 5.05 3.95 11.14
C SER A 210 4.17 2.70 11.02
N VAL A 211 3.68 2.14 12.13
CA VAL A 211 2.89 0.91 12.16
C VAL A 211 1.49 1.13 12.75
N CYS A 212 0.59 0.17 12.51
CA CYS A 212 -0.70 0.06 13.19
C CYS A 212 -0.58 -0.94 14.34
N TYR A 213 -0.56 -0.45 15.58
CA TYR A 213 -0.69 -1.34 16.73
C TYR A 213 -2.16 -1.66 16.95
N ALA A 214 -2.48 -2.94 17.03
CA ALA A 214 -3.81 -3.42 17.38
C ALA A 214 -3.74 -4.79 18.05
N HIS A 215 -4.83 -5.17 18.70
CA HIS A 215 -4.96 -6.51 19.25
C HIS A 215 -4.75 -7.58 18.16
N PRO A 216 -4.05 -8.70 18.43
CA PRO A 216 -3.83 -9.75 17.44
C PRO A 216 -5.13 -10.25 16.78
N PHE A 217 -6.24 -10.28 17.52
CA PHE A 217 -7.55 -10.64 16.96
C PHE A 217 -8.06 -9.66 15.90
N PHE A 218 -7.74 -8.37 16.02
CA PHE A 218 -8.06 -7.36 15.01
C PHE A 218 -7.29 -7.63 13.71
N HIS A 219 -6.03 -8.02 13.80
CA HIS A 219 -5.22 -8.40 12.64
C HIS A 219 -5.70 -9.72 12.03
N ALA A 220 -5.87 -10.76 12.85
CA ALA A 220 -6.36 -12.06 12.39
C ALA A 220 -7.78 -12.00 11.77
N ALA A 221 -8.68 -11.16 12.29
CA ALA A 221 -10.01 -10.94 11.71
C ALA A 221 -9.95 -10.35 10.28
N LYS A 222 -8.86 -9.64 9.96
CA LYS A 222 -8.58 -9.13 8.62
C LYS A 222 -7.77 -10.11 7.76
N ARG A 223 -7.53 -11.34 8.24
CA ARG A 223 -6.70 -12.38 7.61
C ARG A 223 -5.23 -11.96 7.49
N ARG A 224 -4.68 -11.48 8.60
CA ARG A 224 -3.29 -11.04 8.73
C ARG A 224 -2.58 -11.83 9.81
N ASN A 225 -1.33 -12.15 9.52
CA ASN A 225 -0.46 -12.95 10.38
C ASN A 225 0.62 -12.09 11.05
N CYS A 226 0.69 -10.80 10.70
CA CYS A 226 1.68 -9.85 11.19
C CYS A 226 3.15 -10.27 10.93
N ASP A 227 3.41 -10.94 9.81
CA ASP A 227 4.75 -11.33 9.34
C ASP A 227 5.42 -10.25 8.46
N GLY A 228 5.00 -8.99 8.63
CA GLY A 228 5.37 -7.85 7.79
C GLY A 228 4.33 -7.51 6.73
N ASP A 229 3.09 -7.93 6.94
CA ASP A 229 1.94 -7.57 6.13
C ASP A 229 1.64 -6.06 6.18
N GLU A 230 0.99 -5.57 5.13
CA GLU A 230 0.43 -4.22 5.11
C GLU A 230 -1.10 -4.30 5.17
N ASP A 231 -1.68 -3.38 5.91
CA ASP A 231 -3.10 -3.14 6.04
C ASP A 231 -3.44 -1.71 5.62
N CYS A 232 -4.73 -1.44 5.40
CA CYS A 232 -5.20 -0.09 5.21
C CYS A 232 -6.27 0.29 6.23
N VAL A 233 -6.27 1.56 6.62
CA VAL A 233 -7.31 2.16 7.46
C VAL A 233 -8.00 3.29 6.71
N MET A 234 -9.31 3.40 6.93
CA MET A 234 -10.15 4.48 6.41
C MET A 234 -11.19 4.89 7.45
N LEU A 235 -11.56 6.17 7.47
CA LEU A 235 -12.63 6.63 8.38
C LEU A 235 -13.96 5.95 8.03
N LEU A 236 -14.74 5.55 9.04
CA LEU A 236 -16.03 4.88 8.83
C LEU A 236 -16.96 5.70 7.94
N MET A 237 -17.13 7.00 8.22
CA MET A 237 -18.00 7.87 7.42
C MET A 237 -17.55 8.03 5.97
N ASP A 238 -16.24 7.98 5.69
CA ASP A 238 -15.73 8.00 4.32
C ASP A 238 -16.13 6.72 3.58
N GLY A 239 -15.95 5.57 4.23
CA GLY A 239 -16.41 4.27 3.74
C GLY A 239 -17.92 4.22 3.48
N LEU A 240 -18.74 4.93 4.25
CA LEU A 240 -20.20 4.94 4.07
C LEU A 240 -20.67 5.89 2.96
N ILE A 241 -20.08 7.08 2.84
CA ILE A 241 -20.58 8.15 1.95
C ILE A 241 -19.96 8.06 0.55
N ASN A 242 -18.71 7.61 0.44
CA ASN A 242 -17.94 7.70 -0.79
C ASN A 242 -17.76 6.36 -1.51
N PHE A 243 -17.93 5.24 -0.82
CA PHE A 243 -17.90 3.92 -1.43
C PHE A 243 -19.09 3.68 -2.36
N SER A 244 -18.83 3.08 -3.52
CA SER A 244 -19.89 2.48 -4.34
C SER A 244 -19.39 1.29 -5.14
N ARG A 245 -20.20 0.22 -5.17
CA ARG A 245 -19.96 -0.96 -6.03
C ARG A 245 -19.93 -0.59 -7.52
N SER A 246 -20.58 0.50 -7.92
CA SER A 246 -20.58 1.01 -9.30
C SER A 246 -19.23 1.59 -9.75
N TYR A 247 -18.31 1.86 -8.82
CA TYR A 247 -16.95 2.31 -9.12
C TYR A 247 -15.96 1.16 -9.30
N LEU A 248 -16.30 -0.03 -8.79
CA LEU A 248 -15.40 -1.18 -8.84
C LEU A 248 -15.11 -1.62 -10.28
N PRO A 249 -13.85 -1.97 -10.62
CA PRO A 249 -13.47 -2.48 -11.92
C PRO A 249 -14.22 -3.75 -12.31
N ASP A 250 -14.61 -3.87 -13.58
CA ASP A 250 -15.35 -5.02 -14.14
C ASP A 250 -14.45 -6.22 -14.51
N ARG A 251 -13.22 -6.26 -13.98
CA ARG A 251 -12.25 -7.34 -14.26
C ARG A 251 -12.17 -8.31 -13.07
N ARG A 252 -11.70 -9.54 -13.32
CA ARG A 252 -11.39 -10.50 -12.24
C ARG A 252 -10.44 -9.84 -11.23
N GLY A 253 -10.78 -9.94 -9.94
CA GLY A 253 -10.05 -9.27 -8.86
C GLY A 253 -10.42 -7.80 -8.61
N GLY A 254 -11.27 -7.18 -9.44
CA GLY A 254 -11.67 -5.77 -9.27
C GLY A 254 -12.48 -5.48 -8.00
N ARG A 255 -13.10 -6.51 -7.43
CA ARG A 255 -13.87 -6.43 -6.17
C ARG A 255 -13.03 -6.71 -4.92
N MET A 256 -11.79 -7.17 -5.09
CA MET A 256 -10.86 -7.37 -3.99
C MET A 256 -10.30 -6.01 -3.57
N ASP A 257 -9.93 -5.91 -2.30
CA ASP A 257 -9.48 -4.70 -1.64
C ASP A 257 -10.59 -3.64 -1.66
N ALA A 258 -11.83 -4.00 -1.34
CA ALA A 258 -12.93 -3.06 -1.17
C ALA A 258 -13.83 -3.52 -0.02
N PRO A 259 -14.29 -2.62 0.88
CA PRO A 259 -15.09 -3.00 2.03
C PRO A 259 -16.53 -3.34 1.61
N LEU A 260 -16.73 -4.55 1.05
CA LEU A 260 -18.03 -5.02 0.58
C LEU A 260 -18.98 -5.40 1.73
N VAL A 261 -18.38 -5.81 2.85
CA VAL A 261 -19.01 -6.19 4.12
C VAL A 261 -18.18 -5.57 5.24
N LEU A 262 -18.83 -5.20 6.34
CA LEU A 262 -18.21 -4.66 7.54
C LEU A 262 -18.53 -5.56 8.73
N THR A 263 -17.50 -6.12 9.35
CA THR A 263 -17.58 -6.86 10.61
C THR A 263 -17.55 -5.86 11.76
N THR A 264 -18.63 -5.78 12.53
CA THR A 264 -18.76 -4.82 13.65
C THR A 264 -18.26 -5.37 14.96
N GLN A 265 -18.27 -6.69 15.14
CA GLN A 265 -17.82 -7.38 16.34
C GLN A 265 -16.92 -8.56 15.94
N ILE A 266 -15.78 -8.68 16.60
CA ILE A 266 -14.86 -9.80 16.37
C ILE A 266 -15.27 -10.98 17.26
N ASN A 267 -15.47 -12.15 16.63
CA ASN A 267 -15.64 -13.42 17.31
C ASN A 267 -14.30 -14.19 17.27
N PRO A 268 -13.60 -14.40 18.40
CA PRO A 268 -12.33 -15.13 18.44
C PRO A 268 -12.38 -16.56 17.89
N ARG A 269 -13.58 -17.15 17.75
CA ARG A 269 -13.74 -18.49 17.18
C ARG A 269 -13.71 -18.51 15.65
N GLU A 270 -13.94 -17.37 15.00
CA GLU A 270 -14.06 -17.24 13.54
C GLU A 270 -12.83 -16.58 12.89
N ILE A 271 -11.89 -16.07 13.70
CA ILE A 271 -10.63 -15.52 13.22
C ILE A 271 -9.65 -16.64 12.83
N ASP A 272 -8.54 -16.25 12.21
CA ASP A 272 -7.50 -17.18 11.81
C ASP A 272 -6.92 -17.96 13.01
N SER A 273 -6.64 -19.25 12.78
CA SER A 273 -6.10 -20.17 13.77
C SER A 273 -4.71 -19.80 14.28
N GLU A 274 -3.95 -18.98 13.56
CA GLU A 274 -2.64 -18.53 14.02
C GLU A 274 -2.75 -17.72 15.32
N ALA A 275 -3.78 -16.87 15.45
CA ALA A 275 -4.03 -16.10 16.67
C ALA A 275 -4.44 -16.98 17.86
N HIS A 276 -4.87 -18.23 17.64
CA HIS A 276 -5.20 -19.17 18.70
C HIS A 276 -3.95 -19.75 19.40
N ASN A 277 -2.79 -19.65 18.75
CA ASN A 277 -1.51 -20.16 19.26
C ASN A 277 -0.71 -19.12 20.06
N ILE A 278 -1.30 -17.97 20.39
CA ILE A 278 -0.63 -16.94 21.19
C ILE A 278 -0.57 -17.40 22.65
N ASP A 279 0.61 -17.38 23.22
CA ASP A 279 0.86 -17.63 24.63
C ASP A 279 0.44 -16.41 25.45
N ILE A 280 -0.41 -16.61 26.46
CA ILE A 280 -1.03 -15.55 27.27
C ILE A 280 -0.63 -15.61 28.74
N CYS A 281 0.44 -16.34 29.06
CA CYS A 281 1.01 -16.42 30.40
C CYS A 281 1.91 -15.23 30.73
N ASP A 282 2.00 -14.89 32.02
CA ASP A 282 2.91 -13.87 32.55
C ASP A 282 4.36 -14.39 32.63
N ARG A 283 4.55 -15.70 32.83
CA ARG A 283 5.85 -16.35 32.85
C ARG A 283 5.73 -17.79 32.37
N TYR A 284 6.70 -18.24 31.58
CA TYR A 284 6.77 -19.67 31.24
C TYR A 284 7.11 -20.52 32.47
N PRO A 285 6.51 -21.71 32.60
CA PRO A 285 6.79 -22.63 33.71
C PRO A 285 8.20 -23.22 33.63
N LEU A 286 8.75 -23.69 34.76
CA LEU A 286 10.10 -24.27 34.82
C LEU A 286 10.21 -25.49 33.89
N GLU A 287 9.17 -26.31 33.88
CA GLU A 287 9.03 -27.53 33.11
C GLU A 287 9.18 -27.26 31.60
N PHE A 288 8.70 -26.10 31.12
CA PHE A 288 8.92 -25.69 29.73
C PHE A 288 10.41 -25.51 29.45
N TYR A 289 11.13 -24.77 30.30
CA TYR A 289 12.56 -24.55 30.13
C TYR A 289 13.37 -25.86 30.16
N GLU A 290 13.05 -26.77 31.08
CA GLU A 290 13.71 -28.08 31.17
C GLU A 290 13.44 -28.94 29.93
N ALA A 291 12.21 -28.92 29.41
CA ALA A 291 11.84 -29.64 28.19
C ALA A 291 12.59 -29.14 26.94
N THR A 292 13.01 -27.86 26.91
CA THR A 292 13.82 -27.35 25.78
C THR A 292 15.21 -27.99 25.72
N LEU A 293 15.77 -28.45 26.85
CA LEU A 293 17.08 -29.12 26.88
C LEU A 293 17.06 -30.49 26.20
N SER A 294 15.91 -31.16 26.19
CA SER A 294 15.70 -32.45 25.53
C SER A 294 15.18 -32.33 24.10
N TYR A 295 15.06 -31.11 23.54
CA TYR A 295 14.50 -30.85 22.22
C TYR A 295 13.09 -31.46 22.04
N THR A 296 12.29 -31.43 23.11
CA THR A 296 10.92 -31.98 23.12
C THR A 296 10.04 -31.27 22.08
N ASN A 297 9.10 -32.00 21.47
CA ASN A 297 8.20 -31.40 20.49
C ASN A 297 7.28 -30.35 21.16
N PRO A 298 7.07 -29.17 20.54
CA PRO A 298 6.18 -28.15 21.10
C PRO A 298 4.76 -28.64 21.41
N LYS A 299 4.26 -29.64 20.67
CA LYS A 299 2.92 -30.23 20.91
C LYS A 299 2.81 -30.93 22.26
N ASP A 300 3.90 -31.53 22.75
CA ASP A 300 3.91 -32.25 24.02
C ASP A 300 3.98 -31.27 25.20
N VAL A 301 4.48 -30.06 24.96
CA VAL A 301 4.65 -29.01 25.97
C VAL A 301 3.50 -28.00 25.97
N LYS A 302 2.75 -27.90 24.85
CA LYS A 302 1.58 -27.03 24.71
C LYS A 302 0.61 -27.07 25.90
N PRO A 303 0.27 -28.23 26.51
CA PRO A 303 -0.64 -28.26 27.66
C PRO A 303 -0.10 -27.56 28.92
N LEU A 304 1.20 -27.28 29.00
CA LEU A 304 1.83 -26.59 30.14
C LEU A 304 1.72 -25.07 30.02
N ILE A 305 1.42 -24.54 28.83
CA ILE A 305 1.37 -23.11 28.54
C ILE A 305 -0.07 -22.73 28.23
N GLU A 306 -0.56 -21.67 28.89
CA GLU A 306 -1.87 -21.14 28.58
C GLU A 306 -1.83 -20.40 27.24
N THR A 307 -2.63 -20.86 26.27
CA THR A 307 -2.78 -20.24 24.96
C THR A 307 -4.19 -19.68 24.76
N VAL A 308 -4.38 -18.81 23.78
CA VAL A 308 -5.71 -18.30 23.40
C VAL A 308 -6.71 -19.43 23.14
N GLU A 309 -6.29 -20.49 22.43
CA GLU A 309 -7.15 -21.65 22.13
C GLU A 309 -7.78 -22.25 23.39
N SER A 310 -7.05 -22.28 24.50
CA SER A 310 -7.53 -22.84 25.77
C SER A 310 -8.67 -22.03 26.42
N ARG A 311 -8.80 -20.74 26.07
CA ARG A 311 -9.85 -19.85 26.59
C ARG A 311 -11.06 -19.71 25.67
N LEU A 312 -11.01 -20.26 24.45
CA LEU A 312 -12.09 -20.10 23.48
C LEU A 312 -13.42 -20.64 24.02
N GLY A 313 -14.40 -19.75 24.13
CA GLY A 313 -15.73 -20.05 24.63
C GLY A 313 -15.94 -20.08 26.14
N GLY A 314 -14.94 -19.66 26.90
CA GLY A 314 -15.13 -19.21 28.28
C GLY A 314 -15.46 -17.71 28.38
N ASP A 315 -15.65 -17.22 29.61
CA ASP A 315 -16.04 -15.83 29.89
C ASP A 315 -14.90 -14.82 29.64
N MET A 316 -13.64 -15.27 29.61
CA MET A 316 -12.42 -14.46 29.41
C MET A 316 -11.77 -14.71 28.04
N GLU A 317 -12.56 -14.99 26.99
CA GLU A 317 -12.02 -15.25 25.65
C GLU A 317 -11.35 -14.02 24.99
N CYS A 318 -11.68 -12.81 25.47
CA CYS A 318 -11.22 -11.52 24.94
C CYS A 318 -10.49 -10.65 25.98
N SER A 319 -10.17 -11.17 27.16
CA SER A 319 -9.62 -10.39 28.27
C SER A 319 -8.71 -11.21 29.19
N GLY A 320 -7.94 -10.51 30.03
CA GLY A 320 -7.02 -11.11 30.99
C GLY A 320 -5.76 -11.68 30.35
N PHE A 321 -5.33 -11.15 29.20
CA PHE A 321 -4.11 -11.56 28.54
C PHE A 321 -2.92 -11.11 29.38
N ARG A 322 -1.82 -11.87 29.35
CA ARG A 322 -0.55 -11.46 29.96
C ARG A 322 0.55 -11.51 28.92
N PHE A 323 1.72 -11.02 29.32
CA PHE A 323 2.92 -11.02 28.52
C PHE A 323 4.13 -11.24 29.43
N THR A 324 5.23 -11.73 28.86
CA THR A 324 6.39 -12.19 29.62
C THR A 324 7.47 -11.12 29.84
N HIS A 325 7.60 -10.17 28.92
CA HIS A 325 8.67 -9.17 28.94
C HIS A 325 8.08 -7.77 28.78
N ASP A 326 8.41 -6.90 29.73
CA ASP A 326 8.05 -5.49 29.66
C ASP A 326 9.03 -4.72 28.76
N VAL A 327 8.54 -3.64 28.16
CA VAL A 327 9.31 -2.70 27.34
C VAL A 327 9.17 -1.31 27.92
N SER A 328 10.21 -0.49 27.75
CA SER A 328 10.17 0.89 28.25
C SER A 328 9.13 1.74 27.50
N ASP A 329 9.14 1.66 26.16
CA ASP A 329 8.24 2.38 25.27
C ASP A 329 8.11 1.58 23.95
N ILE A 330 6.88 1.29 23.53
CA ILE A 330 6.58 0.62 22.25
C ILE A 330 7.12 1.37 21.02
N SER A 331 7.32 2.69 21.14
CA SER A 331 7.86 3.56 20.09
C SER A 331 9.38 3.69 20.10
N LEU A 332 10.07 3.05 21.05
CA LEU A 332 11.51 3.20 21.20
C LEU A 332 12.26 2.45 20.09
N GLY A 333 12.77 3.19 19.11
CA GLY A 333 13.55 2.63 18.02
C GLY A 333 13.77 3.59 16.85
N PRO A 334 14.54 3.17 15.83
CA PRO A 334 14.69 3.93 14.60
C PRO A 334 13.35 4.01 13.85
N ARG A 335 12.80 5.22 13.73
CA ARG A 335 11.48 5.46 13.12
C ARG A 335 11.41 5.12 11.64
N VAL A 336 12.52 5.32 10.92
CA VAL A 336 12.61 5.08 9.49
C VAL A 336 13.80 4.16 9.24
N SER A 337 13.57 3.11 8.45
CA SER A 337 14.65 2.22 8.06
C SER A 337 15.65 2.94 7.16
N SER A 338 16.95 2.70 7.37
CA SER A 338 18.00 3.26 6.50
C SER A 338 17.83 2.86 5.03
N TYR A 339 17.09 1.77 4.76
CA TYR A 339 16.74 1.36 3.41
C TYR A 339 15.88 2.40 2.67
N LYS A 340 15.01 3.13 3.37
CA LYS A 340 14.18 4.19 2.80
C LYS A 340 14.95 5.50 2.60
N THR A 341 15.97 5.77 3.42
CA THR A 341 16.76 7.01 3.33
C THR A 341 17.84 6.95 2.24
N LEU A 342 18.31 5.75 1.88
CA LEU A 342 19.26 5.57 0.79
C LEU A 342 18.53 5.60 -0.56
N GLU A 343 18.96 6.48 -1.47
CA GLU A 343 18.29 6.67 -2.76
C GLU A 343 18.70 5.60 -3.77
N THR A 344 20.00 5.29 -3.85
CA THR A 344 20.53 4.42 -4.90
C THR A 344 20.71 2.98 -4.43
N MET A 345 20.52 2.03 -5.33
CA MET A 345 20.74 0.60 -5.02
C MET A 345 22.22 0.33 -4.68
N ILE A 346 23.15 1.04 -5.31
CA ILE A 346 24.59 0.92 -5.04
C ILE A 346 24.89 1.31 -3.58
N GLU A 347 24.31 2.39 -3.07
CA GLU A 347 24.47 2.78 -1.66
C GLU A 347 23.84 1.76 -0.71
N LYS A 348 22.63 1.27 -1.02
CA LYS A 348 21.95 0.23 -0.22
C LYS A 348 22.80 -1.02 -0.09
N MET A 349 23.39 -1.45 -1.20
CA MET A 349 24.26 -2.62 -1.25
C MET A 349 25.58 -2.38 -0.51
N LYS A 350 26.22 -1.21 -0.68
CA LYS A 350 27.41 -0.85 0.10
C LYS A 350 27.11 -0.88 1.60
N ALA A 351 26.01 -0.27 2.04
CA ALA A 351 25.58 -0.30 3.44
C ALA A 351 25.32 -1.72 3.95
N GLN A 352 24.69 -2.59 3.13
CA GLN A 352 24.48 -4.00 3.45
C GLN A 352 25.81 -4.75 3.62
N LEU A 353 26.78 -4.54 2.73
CA LEU A 353 28.09 -5.19 2.80
C LEU A 353 28.94 -4.66 3.97
N GLU A 354 28.89 -3.37 4.25
CA GLU A 354 29.54 -2.77 5.43
C GLU A 354 28.94 -3.31 6.74
N LEU A 355 27.63 -3.55 6.77
CA LEU A 355 27.00 -4.23 7.90
C LEU A 355 27.47 -5.69 8.01
N ALA A 356 27.56 -6.41 6.90
CA ALA A 356 28.06 -7.77 6.87
C ALA A 356 29.49 -7.89 7.42
N LYS A 357 30.37 -6.93 7.10
CA LYS A 357 31.74 -6.87 7.66
C LYS A 357 31.77 -6.69 9.19
N LYS A 358 30.74 -6.05 9.77
CA LYS A 358 30.67 -5.77 11.22
C LYS A 358 30.07 -6.92 12.01
N ILE A 359 29.21 -7.74 11.40
CA ILE A 359 28.46 -8.80 12.09
C ILE A 359 29.26 -10.10 12.08
N ARG A 360 29.62 -10.61 13.27
CA ARG A 360 30.36 -11.88 13.43
C ARG A 360 29.62 -13.10 12.86
N ALA A 361 28.29 -13.11 12.90
CA ALA A 361 27.46 -14.22 12.45
C ALA A 361 27.27 -14.27 10.92
N VAL A 362 27.74 -13.26 10.18
CA VAL A 362 27.50 -13.14 8.74
C VAL A 362 28.82 -13.24 7.99
N ASP A 363 28.90 -14.16 7.03
CA ASP A 363 30.02 -14.21 6.09
C ASP A 363 29.80 -13.19 4.97
N ALA A 364 30.57 -12.10 5.01
CA ALA A 364 30.48 -11.04 4.02
C ALA A 364 30.82 -11.51 2.60
N ARG A 365 31.67 -12.54 2.44
CA ARG A 365 32.02 -13.12 1.14
C ARG A 365 30.83 -13.87 0.54
N ASP A 366 30.16 -14.72 1.31
CA ASP A 366 28.95 -15.43 0.87
C ASP A 366 27.83 -14.45 0.52
N VAL A 367 27.62 -13.40 1.34
CA VAL A 367 26.62 -12.36 1.04
C VAL A 367 26.93 -11.66 -0.28
N ALA A 368 28.18 -11.23 -0.50
CA ALA A 368 28.59 -10.57 -1.73
C ALA A 368 28.41 -11.49 -2.95
N GLU A 369 28.79 -12.77 -2.83
CA GLU A 369 28.63 -13.75 -3.89
C GLU A 369 27.16 -14.01 -4.24
N ARG A 370 26.29 -14.13 -3.23
CA ARG A 370 24.85 -14.30 -3.44
C ARG A 370 24.25 -13.10 -4.14
N ILE A 371 24.55 -11.87 -3.70
CA ILE A 371 24.04 -10.63 -4.32
C ILE A 371 24.39 -10.58 -5.81
N ILE A 372 25.66 -10.85 -6.15
CA ILE A 372 26.12 -10.81 -7.54
C ILE A 372 25.42 -11.89 -8.38
N ASN A 373 25.31 -13.11 -7.87
CA ASN A 373 24.76 -14.22 -8.62
C ASN A 373 23.24 -14.15 -8.81
N THR A 374 22.48 -13.77 -7.78
CA THR A 374 21.01 -13.76 -7.83
C THR A 374 20.44 -12.47 -8.42
N HIS A 375 21.06 -11.32 -8.16
CA HIS A 375 20.58 -10.03 -8.62
C HIS A 375 21.37 -9.52 -9.83
N PHE A 376 22.68 -9.29 -9.71
CA PHE A 376 23.41 -8.49 -10.71
C PHE A 376 23.64 -9.22 -12.02
N ILE A 377 24.20 -10.43 -11.99
CA ILE A 377 24.42 -11.20 -13.22
C ILE A 377 23.08 -11.47 -13.93
N ARG A 378 22.01 -11.72 -13.16
CA ARG A 378 20.67 -11.92 -13.71
C ARG A 378 20.14 -10.67 -14.40
N ASP A 379 20.30 -9.50 -13.78
CA ASP A 379 19.85 -8.22 -14.34
C ASP A 379 20.70 -7.79 -15.54
N LEU A 380 22.03 -7.87 -15.45
CA LEU A 380 22.95 -7.55 -16.55
C LEU A 380 22.65 -8.37 -17.80
N ARG A 381 22.56 -9.71 -17.66
CA ARG A 381 22.22 -10.59 -18.79
C ARG A 381 20.80 -10.37 -19.29
N GLY A 382 19.85 -10.10 -18.38
CA GLY A 382 18.46 -9.79 -18.71
C GLY A 382 18.36 -8.53 -19.57
N ASN A 383 19.02 -7.45 -19.14
CA ASN A 383 19.06 -6.17 -19.84
C ASN A 383 19.81 -6.27 -21.16
N LEU A 384 20.93 -7.01 -21.21
CA LEU A 384 21.67 -7.25 -22.46
C LEU A 384 20.83 -7.99 -23.50
N ARG A 385 20.16 -9.08 -23.09
CA ARG A 385 19.24 -9.83 -23.95
C ARG A 385 18.04 -8.98 -24.39
N ALA A 386 17.48 -8.20 -23.47
CA ALA A 386 16.38 -7.30 -23.77
C ALA A 386 16.82 -6.23 -24.78
N PHE A 387 18.03 -5.66 -24.64
CA PHE A 387 18.60 -4.70 -25.57
C PHE A 387 18.73 -5.27 -26.99
N GLY A 388 19.24 -6.50 -27.13
CA GLY A 388 19.36 -7.17 -28.43
C GLY A 388 18.03 -7.56 -29.09
N THR A 389 16.95 -7.70 -28.32
CA THR A 389 15.62 -8.14 -28.81
C THR A 389 14.54 -7.05 -28.73
N GLN A 390 14.93 -5.81 -28.40
CA GLN A 390 14.00 -4.75 -28.06
C GLN A 390 13.14 -4.29 -29.24
N THR A 391 12.01 -3.66 -28.89
CA THR A 391 11.19 -2.91 -29.85
C THR A 391 11.53 -1.42 -29.78
N VAL A 392 11.23 -0.68 -30.84
CA VAL A 392 11.38 0.78 -30.86
C VAL A 392 10.02 1.44 -30.73
N ARG A 393 9.96 2.57 -30.00
CA ARG A 393 8.73 3.31 -29.79
C ARG A 393 8.83 4.74 -30.30
N CYS A 394 7.74 5.28 -30.81
CA CYS A 394 7.64 6.70 -31.10
C CYS A 394 7.36 7.49 -29.82
N SER A 395 8.14 8.54 -29.55
CA SER A 395 7.98 9.38 -28.36
C SER A 395 6.67 10.19 -28.34
N LYS A 396 6.08 10.49 -29.51
CA LYS A 396 4.86 11.31 -29.62
C LYS A 396 3.59 10.48 -29.64
N CYS A 397 3.49 9.49 -30.54
CA CYS A 397 2.27 8.69 -30.70
C CYS A 397 2.30 7.33 -29.97
N ASN A 398 3.42 6.97 -29.32
CA ASN A 398 3.61 5.69 -28.63
C ASN A 398 3.35 4.44 -29.50
N SER A 399 3.39 4.56 -30.84
CA SER A 399 3.40 3.38 -31.70
C SER A 399 4.68 2.59 -31.47
N LYS A 400 4.52 1.26 -31.40
CA LYS A 400 5.61 0.31 -31.19
C LYS A 400 5.90 -0.42 -32.49
N TYR A 401 7.18 -0.54 -32.84
CA TYR A 401 7.64 -1.27 -34.01
C TYR A 401 8.66 -2.33 -33.58
N ARG A 402 8.55 -3.53 -34.14
CA ARG A 402 9.51 -4.61 -33.89
C ARG A 402 10.90 -4.29 -34.45
N ARG A 403 10.97 -3.55 -35.55
CA ARG A 403 12.21 -3.10 -36.19
C ARG A 403 12.09 -1.63 -36.56
N VAL A 404 13.20 -0.93 -36.65
CA VAL A 404 13.23 0.46 -37.15
C VAL A 404 12.76 0.45 -38.60
N PRO A 405 11.71 1.22 -38.97
CA PRO A 405 11.31 1.40 -40.35
C PRO A 405 12.46 1.95 -41.19
N LEU A 406 12.56 1.56 -42.46
CA LEU A 406 13.64 2.03 -43.36
C LEU A 406 13.67 3.55 -43.53
N THR A 407 12.55 4.23 -43.28
CA THR A 407 12.45 5.69 -43.29
C THR A 407 13.13 6.36 -42.08
N GLY A 408 13.64 5.58 -41.11
CA GLY A 408 14.28 6.09 -39.88
C GLY A 408 13.33 6.81 -38.91
N SER A 409 12.05 6.94 -39.26
CA SER A 409 11.06 7.78 -38.59
C SER A 409 9.74 7.03 -38.39
N CYS A 410 8.92 7.52 -37.47
CA CYS A 410 7.62 6.93 -37.20
C CYS A 410 6.68 7.05 -38.42
N THR A 411 6.20 5.91 -38.93
CA THR A 411 5.30 5.84 -40.10
C THR A 411 3.95 6.54 -39.90
N ARG A 412 3.55 6.86 -38.66
CA ARG A 412 2.27 7.53 -38.36
C ARG A 412 2.37 9.04 -38.17
N CYS A 413 3.51 9.55 -37.69
CA CYS A 413 3.61 10.95 -37.28
C CYS A 413 4.95 11.62 -37.64
N GLY A 414 5.84 10.92 -38.35
CA GLY A 414 7.14 11.44 -38.78
C GLY A 414 8.18 11.63 -37.67
N ASN A 415 7.82 11.43 -36.41
CA ASN A 415 8.72 11.71 -35.29
C ASN A 415 9.82 10.65 -35.09
N ARG A 416 10.89 11.01 -34.38
CA ARG A 416 12.01 10.12 -34.04
C ARG A 416 11.56 8.92 -33.20
N LEU A 417 12.12 7.77 -33.52
CA LEU A 417 11.96 6.54 -32.75
C LEU A 417 13.05 6.46 -31.68
N VAL A 418 12.64 6.00 -30.51
CA VAL A 418 13.51 5.85 -29.34
C VAL A 418 13.57 4.36 -28.97
N LEU A 419 14.75 3.92 -28.55
CA LEU A 419 14.96 2.60 -27.97
C LEU A 419 14.14 2.45 -26.68
N THR A 420 13.76 1.22 -26.36
CA THR A 420 13.05 0.94 -25.10
C THR A 420 14.01 0.57 -23.98
N VAL A 421 15.17 0.02 -24.32
CA VAL A 421 16.29 -0.24 -23.41
C VAL A 421 17.50 0.55 -23.90
N HIS A 422 18.09 1.35 -23.02
CA HIS A 422 19.26 2.17 -23.31
C HIS A 422 20.53 1.49 -22.81
N GLU A 423 21.66 1.81 -23.42
CA GLU A 423 22.99 1.30 -23.03
C GLU A 423 23.28 1.50 -21.54
N GLY A 424 23.01 2.69 -21.00
CA GLY A 424 23.24 2.97 -19.58
C GLY A 424 22.45 2.05 -18.63
N SER A 425 21.33 1.46 -19.08
CA SER A 425 20.60 0.46 -18.30
C SER A 425 21.32 -0.90 -18.28
N VAL A 426 22.05 -1.22 -19.35
CA VAL A 426 22.85 -2.45 -19.45
C VAL A 426 24.13 -2.33 -18.62
N ARG A 427 24.79 -1.16 -18.63
CA ARG A 427 26.02 -0.92 -17.85
C ARG A 427 25.80 -0.66 -16.36
N LYS A 428 24.55 -0.43 -15.92
CA LYS A 428 24.17 0.14 -14.61
C LYS A 428 24.79 -0.51 -13.36
N TYR A 429 25.26 -1.76 -13.42
CA TYR A 429 25.86 -2.47 -12.29
C TYR A 429 27.20 -3.14 -12.57
N LEU A 430 27.70 -3.08 -13.80
CA LEU A 430 28.85 -3.87 -14.23
C LEU A 430 30.11 -3.50 -13.45
N GLU A 431 30.48 -2.21 -13.47
CA GLU A 431 31.67 -1.70 -12.77
C GLU A 431 31.61 -1.93 -11.26
N THR A 432 30.43 -1.75 -10.67
CA THR A 432 30.23 -1.94 -9.23
C THR A 432 30.37 -3.42 -8.86
N SER A 433 29.84 -4.32 -9.69
CA SER A 433 29.94 -5.77 -9.49
C SER A 433 31.40 -6.24 -9.55
N LEU A 434 32.18 -5.73 -10.52
CA LEU A 434 33.60 -6.04 -10.64
C LEU A 434 34.40 -5.56 -9.43
N LYS A 435 34.15 -4.33 -8.95
CA LYS A 435 34.81 -3.80 -7.75
C LYS A 435 34.57 -4.69 -6.52
N ILE A 436 33.32 -5.11 -6.29
CA ILE A 436 32.97 -6.00 -5.17
C ILE A 436 33.62 -7.37 -5.33
N ALA A 437 33.61 -7.91 -6.56
CA ALA A 437 34.20 -9.21 -6.82
C ALA A 437 35.71 -9.24 -6.54
N SER A 438 36.39 -8.12 -6.76
CA SER A 438 37.79 -7.93 -6.39
C SER A 438 37.97 -7.71 -4.88
N GLU A 439 37.18 -6.82 -4.27
CA GLU A 439 37.30 -6.45 -2.84
C GLU A 439 37.04 -7.64 -1.88
N PHE A 440 36.04 -8.47 -2.16
CA PHE A 440 35.64 -9.60 -1.28
C PHE A 440 36.29 -10.93 -1.66
N ASP A 441 37.28 -10.89 -2.55
CA ASP A 441 37.95 -12.05 -3.10
C ASP A 441 37.01 -13.20 -3.55
N LEU A 442 36.07 -12.91 -4.46
CA LEU A 442 35.06 -13.90 -4.85
C LEU A 442 35.62 -15.06 -5.69
N ALA A 443 34.87 -16.16 -5.76
CA ALA A 443 35.24 -17.34 -6.53
C ALA A 443 35.56 -16.98 -8.00
N SER A 444 36.57 -17.65 -8.56
CA SER A 444 37.05 -17.43 -9.93
C SER A 444 35.94 -17.55 -10.97
N TYR A 445 35.01 -18.49 -10.77
CA TYR A 445 33.84 -18.66 -11.63
C TYR A 445 32.94 -17.41 -11.68
N THR A 446 32.61 -16.85 -10.52
CA THR A 446 31.74 -15.66 -10.41
C THR A 446 32.43 -14.44 -11.03
N ARG A 447 33.74 -14.27 -10.79
CA ARG A 447 34.55 -13.23 -11.44
C ARG A 447 34.57 -13.36 -12.96
N ARG A 448 34.90 -14.55 -13.48
CA ARG A 448 34.98 -14.78 -14.93
C ARG A 448 33.65 -14.54 -15.64
N ARG A 449 32.52 -14.82 -14.98
CA ARG A 449 31.19 -14.50 -15.52
C ARG A 449 30.96 -13.00 -15.69
N LEU A 450 31.44 -12.18 -14.76
CA LEU A 450 31.34 -10.73 -14.88
C LEU A 450 32.24 -10.19 -16.00
N GLU A 451 33.47 -10.70 -16.10
CA GLU A 451 34.41 -10.34 -17.17
C GLU A 451 33.84 -10.68 -18.57
N ILE A 452 33.23 -11.86 -18.73
CA ILE A 452 32.59 -12.22 -20.01
C ILE A 452 31.45 -11.25 -20.35
N ILE A 453 30.65 -10.85 -19.37
CA ILE A 453 29.57 -9.88 -19.59
C ILE A 453 30.16 -8.51 -19.96
N GLU A 454 31.27 -8.11 -19.34
CA GLU A 454 31.98 -6.89 -19.69
C GLU A 454 32.51 -6.92 -21.13
N GLU A 455 33.14 -8.03 -21.54
CA GLU A 455 33.60 -8.25 -22.91
C GLU A 455 32.41 -8.21 -23.91
N GLU A 456 31.28 -8.83 -23.60
CA GLU A 456 30.05 -8.81 -24.43
C GLU A 456 29.49 -7.39 -24.59
N VAL A 457 29.41 -6.64 -23.48
CA VAL A 457 28.93 -5.25 -23.48
C VAL A 457 29.88 -4.37 -24.30
N ALA A 458 31.19 -4.46 -24.08
CA ALA A 458 32.18 -3.71 -24.83
C ALA A 458 32.09 -4.03 -26.34
N SER A 459 31.95 -5.30 -26.72
CA SER A 459 31.81 -5.70 -28.12
C SER A 459 30.58 -5.10 -28.81
N ILE A 460 29.47 -4.95 -28.09
CA ILE A 460 28.21 -4.42 -28.65
C ILE A 460 28.23 -2.88 -28.78
N PHE A 461 28.88 -2.18 -27.85
CA PHE A 461 28.79 -0.72 -27.74
C PHE A 461 30.06 0.02 -28.16
N ASP A 462 31.26 -0.51 -27.88
CA ASP A 462 32.53 0.18 -28.12
C ASP A 462 32.99 0.10 -29.60
N GLY A 463 32.20 -0.55 -30.48
CA GLY A 463 32.48 -0.64 -31.91
C GLY A 463 32.12 0.61 -32.74
N GLY A 464 31.63 1.71 -32.13
CA GLY A 464 30.99 2.81 -32.85
C GLY A 464 31.46 4.24 -32.54
N ASP A 465 32.04 4.53 -31.37
CA ASP A 465 32.44 5.90 -31.00
C ASP A 465 33.96 6.03 -30.92
N LYS A 466 34.51 6.93 -31.73
CA LYS A 466 35.88 7.44 -31.56
C LYS A 466 35.98 8.01 -30.14
N ARG A 467 36.68 7.31 -29.25
CA ARG A 467 36.99 7.80 -27.90
C ARG A 467 37.62 9.19 -28.04
N GLN A 468 37.01 10.19 -27.40
CA GLN A 468 37.67 11.45 -27.11
C GLN A 468 38.81 11.12 -26.14
N MET A 469 40.04 11.12 -26.65
CA MET A 469 41.23 10.87 -25.82
C MET A 469 41.41 12.02 -24.84
N GLU A 470 41.57 11.72 -23.56
CA GLU A 470 41.95 12.72 -22.57
C GLU A 470 43.45 13.00 -22.67
N LEU A 471 43.87 14.23 -22.38
CA LEU A 471 45.28 14.68 -22.49
C LEU A 471 46.27 13.82 -21.68
N VAL A 472 45.80 13.12 -20.65
CA VAL A 472 46.58 12.19 -19.83
C VAL A 472 46.94 10.89 -20.56
N ASP A 473 46.23 10.52 -21.63
CA ASP A 473 46.59 9.36 -22.46
C ASP A 473 47.77 9.66 -23.42
N PHE A 474 48.27 10.90 -23.44
CA PHE A 474 49.40 11.35 -24.27
C PHE A 474 50.66 11.69 -23.46
N MET A 475 50.62 11.65 -22.13
CA MET A 475 51.77 11.83 -21.25
C MET A 475 52.23 10.49 -20.70
#